data_AF-A0A101CQU9-F1
#
_entry.id   AF-A0A101CQU9-F1
#
_cell.length_a   1.000
_cell.length_b   1.000
_cell.length_c   1.000
_cell.angle_alpha   90.00
_cell.angle_beta   90.00
_cell.angle_gamma   90.00
#
_symmetry.space_group_name_H-M   'P 1'
#
loop_
_entity.id
_entity.type
_entity.pdbx_description
1 polymer ?
#
loop_
_entity_poly.entity_id
_entity_poly.type
_entity_poly.pdbx_seq_one_letter_code
_entity_poly.pdbx_strand_id
1 'polypeptide(L)'
;MKSLHLVLITLFFVSAHSYSQVHVDQITYNGKDRYITTTIGYPVPGTYAPTGVKEPITILNPDGTGVIQADDLSKKKINWGIECTEEGTAVFKEGFNSASYTFWYRTTDSEAWNYSQFSIHFAKKKMFLMGERVKEYVDYNVQ
;
A
#
# COMPACT_ATOMS: atom_id res chain seq x y z
N MET A 1 35.27 -16.13 35.87
CA MET A 1 33.99 -16.75 35.46
C MET A 1 32.77 -15.83 35.64
N LYS A 2 32.72 -14.93 36.63
CA LYS A 2 31.56 -14.03 36.85
C LYS A 2 31.39 -12.91 35.82
N SER A 3 32.47 -12.34 35.29
CA SER A 3 32.45 -11.25 34.30
C SER A 3 32.10 -11.72 32.88
N LEU A 4 32.42 -12.97 32.54
CA LEU A 4 32.13 -13.54 31.22
C LEU A 4 30.61 -13.71 31.00
N HIS A 5 29.88 -14.08 32.05
CA HIS A 5 28.42 -14.17 32.01
C HIS A 5 27.75 -12.80 31.81
N LEU A 6 28.35 -11.73 32.36
CA LEU A 6 27.82 -10.37 32.21
C LEU A 6 27.95 -9.85 30.78
N VAL A 7 29.06 -10.15 30.10
CA VAL A 7 29.28 -9.80 28.68
C VAL A 7 28.34 -10.57 27.75
N LEU A 8 28.06 -11.84 28.06
CA LEU A 8 27.11 -12.66 27.29
C LEU A 8 25.68 -12.13 27.41
N ILE A 9 25.28 -11.61 28.57
CA ILE A 9 23.93 -11.04 28.76
C ILE A 9 23.79 -9.71 28.00
N THR A 10 24.80 -8.83 27.99
CA THR A 10 24.73 -7.59 27.20
C THR A 10 24.75 -7.84 25.69
N LEU A 11 25.43 -8.88 25.21
CA LEU A 11 25.48 -9.20 23.78
C LEU A 11 24.10 -9.66 23.23
N PHE A 12 23.26 -10.27 24.07
CA PHE A 12 21.91 -10.71 23.69
C PHE A 12 20.90 -9.57 23.50
N PHE A 13 21.14 -8.38 24.06
CA PHE A 13 20.22 -7.24 23.95
C PHE A 13 20.46 -6.35 22.72
N VAL A 14 21.57 -6.52 21.98
CA VAL A 14 21.93 -5.63 20.86
C VAL A 14 21.39 -6.12 19.50
N SER A 15 20.88 -7.35 19.41
CA SER A 15 20.46 -7.96 18.13
C SER A 15 18.95 -8.10 17.94
N ALA A 16 18.12 -7.49 18.79
CA ALA A 16 16.69 -7.36 18.51
C ALA A 16 16.47 -6.33 17.39
N HIS A 17 16.81 -6.69 16.15
CA HIS A 17 16.31 -5.99 14.97
C HIS A 17 14.79 -6.05 15.04
N SER A 18 14.16 -4.91 15.31
CA SER A 18 12.71 -4.80 15.32
C SER A 18 12.22 -4.95 13.89
N TYR A 19 11.83 -6.18 13.51
CA TYR A 19 11.22 -6.56 12.21
C TYR A 19 9.83 -5.92 11.97
N SER A 20 9.48 -4.87 12.70
CA SER A 20 8.18 -4.21 12.65
C SER A 20 8.21 -2.87 11.91
N GLN A 21 9.34 -2.48 11.30
CA GLN A 21 9.39 -1.25 10.52
C GLN A 21 8.63 -1.45 9.20
N VAL A 22 7.59 -0.64 9.00
CA VAL A 22 6.84 -0.58 7.73
C VAL A 22 7.82 -0.17 6.64
N HIS A 23 7.81 -0.89 5.52
CA HIS A 23 8.63 -0.53 4.36
C HIS A 23 8.09 0.77 3.74
N VAL A 24 8.98 1.74 3.56
CA VAL A 24 8.68 3.07 3.03
C VAL A 24 9.62 3.36 1.88
N ASP A 25 9.05 3.76 0.74
CA ASP A 25 9.78 4.25 -0.42
C ASP A 25 9.60 5.76 -0.56
N GLN A 26 10.70 6.48 -0.76
CA GLN A 26 10.66 7.88 -1.15
C GLN A 26 10.44 8.01 -2.67
N ILE A 27 9.50 8.86 -3.06
CA ILE A 27 9.26 9.25 -4.45
C ILE A 27 9.37 10.77 -4.59
N THR A 28 9.74 11.23 -5.78
CA THR A 28 9.75 12.66 -6.10
C THR A 28 8.59 12.99 -7.03
N TYR A 29 7.74 13.93 -6.63
CA TYR A 29 6.64 14.42 -7.46
C TYR A 29 6.60 15.95 -7.45
N ASN A 30 6.66 16.56 -8.63
CA ASN A 30 6.69 18.02 -8.81
C ASN A 30 7.76 18.71 -7.93
N GLY A 31 8.96 18.12 -7.84
CA GLY A 31 10.08 18.65 -7.06
C GLY A 31 9.91 18.56 -5.55
N LYS A 32 8.92 17.81 -5.06
CA LYS A 32 8.73 17.53 -3.63
C LYS A 32 8.88 16.05 -3.35
N ASP A 33 9.53 15.75 -2.25
CA ASP A 33 9.59 14.39 -1.73
C ASP A 33 8.24 14.00 -1.14
N ARG A 34 7.88 12.75 -1.40
CA ARG A 34 6.68 12.05 -0.93
C ARG A 34 7.12 10.67 -0.49
N TYR A 35 6.32 10.05 0.37
CA TYR A 35 6.62 8.73 0.90
C TYR A 35 5.45 7.80 0.62
N ILE A 36 5.74 6.60 0.18
CA ILE A 36 4.73 5.59 -0.14
C ILE A 36 5.01 4.29 0.58
N THR A 37 3.94 3.58 0.91
CA THR A 37 3.99 2.22 1.45
C THR A 37 2.88 1.36 0.87
N THR A 38 3.09 0.05 0.83
CA THR A 38 2.06 -0.93 0.46
C THR A 38 1.27 -1.45 1.66
N THR A 39 1.68 -1.07 2.88
CA THR A 39 1.14 -1.61 4.14
C THR A 39 0.42 -0.52 4.94
N ILE A 40 -0.91 -0.56 4.97
CA ILE A 40 -1.74 0.46 5.64
C ILE A 40 -2.73 -0.11 6.68
N GLY A 41 -2.49 -1.33 7.16
CA GLY A 41 -3.40 -2.03 8.09
C GLY A 41 -4.68 -2.58 7.45
N TYR A 42 -4.81 -2.48 6.12
CA TYR A 42 -5.93 -3.03 5.34
C TYR A 42 -5.40 -3.87 4.17
N PRO A 43 -6.14 -4.89 3.69
CA PRO A 43 -5.70 -5.76 2.61
C PRO A 43 -5.84 -5.06 1.24
N VAL A 44 -5.01 -4.05 0.95
CA VAL A 44 -5.00 -3.33 -0.33
C VAL A 44 -4.62 -4.24 -1.51
N PRO A 45 -3.58 -5.09 -1.45
CA PRO A 45 -3.20 -5.96 -2.57
C PRO A 45 -4.33 -6.88 -3.03
N GLY A 46 -4.46 -7.09 -4.33
CA GLY A 46 -5.49 -7.94 -4.93
C GLY A 46 -5.94 -7.46 -6.30
N THR A 47 -7.01 -8.06 -6.79
CA THR A 47 -7.61 -7.74 -8.10
C THR A 47 -8.82 -6.82 -7.92
N TYR A 48 -8.80 -5.71 -8.65
CA TYR A 48 -9.89 -4.74 -8.73
C TYR A 48 -10.49 -4.77 -10.14
N ALA A 49 -11.82 -4.75 -10.23
CA ALA A 49 -12.54 -4.71 -11.50
C ALA A 49 -13.70 -3.71 -11.42
N PRO A 50 -14.12 -3.07 -12.53
CA PRO A 50 -15.30 -2.22 -12.52
C PRO A 50 -16.54 -3.01 -12.08
N THR A 51 -17.51 -2.31 -11.50
CA THR A 51 -18.70 -2.97 -10.93
C THR A 51 -19.49 -3.72 -12.00
N GLY A 52 -19.71 -5.02 -11.78
CA GLY A 52 -20.55 -5.85 -12.66
C GLY A 52 -19.85 -6.42 -13.90
N VAL A 53 -18.55 -6.17 -14.07
CA VAL A 53 -17.75 -6.72 -15.19
C VAL A 53 -16.50 -7.44 -14.68
N LYS A 54 -15.98 -8.37 -15.49
CA LYS A 54 -14.77 -9.13 -15.17
C LYS A 54 -13.48 -8.44 -15.60
N GLU A 55 -13.55 -7.54 -16.58
CA GLU A 55 -12.44 -6.80 -17.16
C GLU A 55 -12.92 -5.38 -17.56
N PRO A 56 -12.01 -4.40 -17.67
CA PRO A 56 -10.57 -4.50 -17.41
C PRO A 56 -10.24 -4.60 -15.92
N ILE A 57 -9.12 -5.25 -15.58
CA ILE A 57 -8.69 -5.42 -14.17
C ILE A 57 -7.46 -4.59 -13.81
N THR A 58 -7.31 -4.33 -12.52
CA THR A 58 -6.05 -3.87 -11.92
C THR A 58 -5.62 -4.83 -10.84
N ILE A 59 -4.39 -5.34 -10.95
CA ILE A 59 -3.78 -6.25 -9.99
C ILE A 59 -2.71 -5.47 -9.22
N LEU A 60 -2.84 -5.44 -7.90
CA LEU A 60 -1.86 -4.86 -6.98
C LEU A 60 -1.20 -5.99 -6.19
N ASN A 61 0.11 -6.18 -6.36
CA ASN A 61 0.88 -7.16 -5.61
C ASN A 61 1.43 -6.54 -4.31
N PRO A 62 1.61 -7.34 -3.22
CA PRO A 62 2.08 -6.82 -1.93
C PRO A 62 3.46 -6.14 -1.95
N ASP A 63 4.30 -6.49 -2.92
CA ASP A 63 5.66 -5.96 -3.11
C ASP A 63 5.70 -4.59 -3.83
N GLY A 64 4.55 -3.96 -4.05
CA GLY A 64 4.46 -2.66 -4.73
C GLY A 64 4.53 -2.77 -6.25
N THR A 65 4.53 -3.98 -6.82
CA THR A 65 4.35 -4.19 -8.26
C THR A 65 2.87 -4.40 -8.60
N GLY A 66 2.51 -4.28 -9.87
CA GLY A 66 1.15 -4.53 -10.31
C GLY A 66 0.97 -4.47 -11.82
N VAL A 67 -0.28 -4.57 -12.25
CA VAL A 67 -0.70 -4.45 -13.65
C VAL A 67 -2.01 -3.66 -13.72
N ILE A 68 -2.07 -2.62 -14.54
CA ILE A 68 -3.32 -1.94 -14.94
C ILE A 68 -3.67 -2.39 -16.35
N GLN A 69 -4.93 -2.80 -16.53
CA GLN A 69 -5.52 -3.04 -17.83
C GLN A 69 -6.40 -1.84 -18.24
N ALA A 70 -6.25 -1.40 -19.49
CA ALA A 70 -7.10 -0.39 -20.11
C ALA A 70 -8.35 -1.04 -20.75
N ASP A 71 -9.29 -0.22 -21.20
CA ASP A 71 -10.57 -0.69 -21.76
C ASP A 71 -10.40 -1.50 -23.06
N ASP A 72 -9.31 -1.27 -23.80
CA ASP A 72 -8.91 -2.05 -24.96
C ASP A 72 -8.21 -3.38 -24.61
N LEU A 73 -8.20 -3.73 -23.32
CA LEU A 73 -7.56 -4.90 -22.73
C LEU A 73 -6.02 -4.90 -22.77
N SER A 74 -5.39 -3.82 -23.24
CA SER A 74 -3.94 -3.66 -23.15
C SER A 74 -3.49 -3.59 -21.69
N LYS A 75 -2.32 -4.16 -21.39
CA LYS A 75 -1.79 -4.31 -20.04
C LYS A 75 -0.51 -3.51 -19.88
N LYS A 76 -0.42 -2.74 -18.79
CA LYS A 76 0.78 -2.01 -18.39
C LYS A 76 1.20 -2.47 -17.00
N LYS A 77 2.47 -2.87 -16.86
CA LYS A 77 3.07 -3.12 -15.54
C LYS A 77 3.26 -1.80 -14.81
N ILE A 78 3.00 -1.81 -13.51
CA ILE A 78 3.10 -0.63 -12.67
C ILE A 78 3.92 -0.91 -11.40
N ASN A 79 4.51 0.15 -10.85
CA ASN A 79 4.85 0.23 -9.44
C ASN A 79 3.80 1.10 -8.75
N TRP A 80 3.44 0.79 -7.51
CA TRP A 80 2.41 1.50 -6.76
C TRP A 80 2.71 1.58 -5.27
N GLY A 81 2.03 2.52 -4.61
CA GLY A 81 2.00 2.62 -3.16
C GLY A 81 0.92 3.60 -2.69
N ILE A 82 0.66 3.61 -1.39
CA ILE A 82 -0.23 4.55 -0.72
C ILE A 82 0.61 5.60 -0.01
N GLU A 83 0.24 6.88 -0.12
CA GLU A 83 0.91 7.97 0.57
C GLU A 83 0.98 7.72 2.09
N CYS A 84 2.15 7.93 2.66
CA CYS A 84 2.43 7.82 4.08
C CYS A 84 3.39 8.92 4.55
N THR A 85 3.63 8.99 5.85
CA THR A 85 4.72 9.78 6.43
C THR A 85 6.07 9.10 6.20
N GLU A 86 7.16 9.78 6.49
CA GLU A 86 8.52 9.21 6.43
C GLU A 86 8.66 7.95 7.32
N GLU A 87 7.90 7.89 8.41
CA GLU A 87 7.86 6.74 9.34
C GLU A 87 6.91 5.61 8.88
N GLY A 88 6.23 5.77 7.74
CA GLY A 88 5.34 4.77 7.17
C GLY A 88 3.91 4.79 7.70
N THR A 89 3.50 5.87 8.39
CA THR A 89 2.10 6.04 8.82
C THR A 89 1.26 6.50 7.64
N ALA A 90 0.24 5.72 7.25
CA ALA A 90 -0.62 6.05 6.10
C ALA A 90 -1.31 7.41 6.26
N VAL A 91 -1.27 8.24 5.21
CA VAL A 91 -1.95 9.53 5.18
C VAL A 91 -3.33 9.36 4.54
N PHE A 92 -4.38 9.66 5.28
CA PHE A 92 -5.76 9.52 4.81
C PHE A 92 -6.67 10.65 5.28
N LYS A 93 -7.78 10.80 4.57
CA LYS A 93 -8.92 11.62 4.97
C LYS A 93 -10.02 10.72 5.48
N GLU A 94 -10.43 10.96 6.73
CA GLU A 94 -11.54 10.28 7.35
C GLU A 94 -12.89 10.80 6.79
N GLY A 95 -13.85 9.89 6.63
CA GLY A 95 -15.25 10.19 6.35
C GLY A 95 -16.15 9.30 7.22
N PHE A 96 -17.44 9.62 7.25
CA PHE A 96 -18.41 9.02 8.20
C PHE A 96 -18.42 7.48 8.26
N ASN A 97 -18.05 6.78 7.19
CA ASN A 97 -17.89 5.31 7.13
C ASN A 97 -16.86 4.91 6.06
N SER A 98 -15.84 5.73 5.91
CA SER A 98 -14.84 5.53 4.85
C SER A 98 -13.50 6.17 5.20
N ALA A 99 -12.44 5.60 4.64
CA ALA A 99 -11.12 6.21 4.63
C ALA A 99 -10.67 6.41 3.19
N SER A 100 -10.16 7.60 2.84
CA SER A 100 -9.64 7.92 1.51
C SER A 100 -8.15 8.22 1.56
N TYR A 101 -7.39 7.59 0.68
CA TYR A 101 -5.94 7.67 0.60
C TYR A 101 -5.52 8.18 -0.78
N THR A 102 -4.33 8.77 -0.85
CA THR A 102 -3.67 9.04 -2.13
C THR A 102 -2.97 7.76 -2.58
N PHE A 103 -3.36 7.27 -3.76
CA PHE A 103 -2.73 6.13 -4.41
C PHE A 103 -1.77 6.63 -5.48
N TRP A 104 -0.49 6.31 -5.32
CA TRP A 104 0.57 6.61 -6.26
C TRP A 104 0.83 5.42 -7.17
N TYR A 105 1.09 5.69 -8.44
CA TYR A 105 1.52 4.67 -9.38
C TYR A 105 2.35 5.27 -10.51
N ARG A 106 3.20 4.43 -11.11
CA ARG A 106 3.88 4.71 -12.37
C ARG A 106 3.95 3.45 -13.20
N THR A 107 4.05 3.58 -14.51
CA THR A 107 4.33 2.44 -15.37
C THR A 107 5.82 2.10 -15.31
N THR A 108 6.19 0.83 -15.48
CA THR A 108 7.61 0.41 -15.40
C THR A 108 8.47 0.95 -16.54
N ASP A 109 7.85 1.51 -17.58
CA ASP A 109 8.51 2.18 -18.72
C ASP A 109 8.64 3.71 -18.51
N SER A 110 8.27 4.25 -17.34
CA SER A 110 8.31 5.67 -17.02
C SER A 110 8.79 5.93 -15.58
N GLU A 111 9.61 6.97 -15.41
CA GLU A 111 9.99 7.46 -14.07
C GLU A 111 8.91 8.37 -13.44
N ALA A 112 7.94 8.84 -14.24
CA ALA A 112 6.95 9.80 -13.80
C ALA A 112 5.85 9.15 -12.95
N TRP A 113 5.74 9.60 -11.71
CA TRP A 113 4.66 9.22 -10.80
C TRP A 113 3.35 9.95 -11.13
N ASN A 114 2.27 9.20 -11.08
CA ASN A 114 0.89 9.67 -11.17
C ASN A 114 0.18 9.35 -9.86
N TYR A 115 -0.91 10.06 -9.57
CA TYR A 115 -1.74 9.76 -8.41
C TYR A 115 -3.22 9.69 -8.77
N SER A 116 -3.95 8.92 -7.97
CA SER A 116 -5.40 8.84 -7.98
C SER A 116 -5.90 8.58 -6.56
N GLN A 117 -7.20 8.33 -6.40
CA GLN A 117 -7.79 7.99 -5.11
C GLN A 117 -7.87 6.48 -4.91
N PHE A 118 -7.49 6.03 -3.72
CA PHE A 118 -7.89 4.76 -3.15
C PHE A 118 -8.82 5.02 -1.97
N SER A 119 -9.89 4.24 -1.81
CA SER A 119 -10.81 4.42 -0.69
C SER A 119 -11.40 3.11 -0.19
N ILE A 120 -11.68 3.06 1.10
CA ILE A 120 -12.33 1.94 1.77
C ILE A 120 -13.68 2.43 2.28
N HIS A 121 -14.75 1.70 1.98
CA HIS A 121 -16.11 1.94 2.47
C HIS A 121 -16.50 0.78 3.39
N PHE A 122 -16.44 1.01 4.70
CA PHE A 122 -16.55 -0.05 5.72
C PHE A 122 -17.94 -0.70 5.71
N ALA A 123 -19.01 0.10 5.74
CA ALA A 123 -20.38 -0.42 5.72
C ALA A 123 -20.72 -1.20 4.43
N LYS A 124 -20.13 -0.80 3.29
CA LYS A 124 -20.33 -1.49 2.00
C LYS A 124 -19.43 -2.71 1.83
N LYS A 125 -18.45 -2.91 2.74
CA LYS A 125 -17.39 -3.90 2.60
C LYS A 125 -16.74 -3.85 1.21
N LYS A 126 -16.37 -2.64 0.76
CA LYS A 126 -15.75 -2.42 -0.56
C LYS A 126 -14.56 -1.49 -0.49
N MET A 127 -13.55 -1.79 -1.29
CA MET A 127 -12.44 -0.90 -1.62
C MET A 127 -12.59 -0.43 -3.06
N PHE A 128 -12.28 0.83 -3.31
CA PHE A 128 -12.32 1.45 -4.63
C PHE A 128 -10.94 1.98 -4.98
N LEU A 129 -10.51 1.69 -6.20
CA LEU A 129 -9.25 2.09 -6.78
C LEU A 129 -9.54 2.89 -8.06
N MET A 130 -8.92 4.06 -8.19
CA MET A 130 -9.08 4.93 -9.37
C MET A 130 -10.56 5.26 -9.66
N GLY A 131 -11.36 5.44 -8.61
CA GLY A 131 -12.77 5.82 -8.68
C GLY A 131 -13.77 4.70 -9.00
N GLU A 132 -13.43 3.80 -9.93
CA GLU A 132 -14.41 2.85 -10.49
C GLU A 132 -14.11 1.37 -10.23
N ARG A 133 -12.83 1.02 -9.99
CA ARG A 133 -12.40 -0.38 -9.86
C ARG A 133 -12.60 -0.84 -8.43
N VAL A 134 -13.30 -1.95 -8.24
CA VAL A 134 -13.79 -2.41 -6.93
C VAL A 134 -13.16 -3.73 -6.56
N LYS A 135 -12.85 -3.86 -5.26
CA LYS A 135 -12.50 -5.11 -4.59
C LYS A 135 -13.35 -5.23 -3.31
N GLU A 136 -13.78 -6.44 -2.97
CA GLU A 136 -14.44 -6.66 -1.67
C GLU A 136 -13.46 -6.50 -0.51
N TYR A 137 -13.92 -5.82 0.55
CA TYR A 137 -13.20 -5.66 1.80
C TYR A 137 -13.61 -6.79 2.75
N VAL A 138 -12.65 -7.65 3.07
CA VAL A 138 -12.77 -8.58 4.18
C VAL A 138 -12.15 -7.92 5.40
N ASP A 139 -12.98 -7.67 6.42
CA ASP A 139 -12.50 -7.19 7.70
C ASP A 139 -11.95 -8.38 8.50
N TYR A 140 -10.63 -8.40 8.72
CA TYR A 140 -9.97 -9.42 9.53
C TYR A 140 -9.87 -9.04 11.01
N ASN A 141 -10.36 -7.85 11.40
CA ASN A 141 -10.29 -7.34 12.78
C ASN A 141 -11.60 -7.55 13.58
N VAL A 142 -12.57 -8.29 13.03
CA VAL A 142 -13.76 -8.73 13.78
C VAL A 142 -13.49 -10.13 14.35
N GLN A 143 -12.95 -10.19 15.56
CA GLN A 143 -13.05 -11.35 16.45
C GLN A 143 -14.13 -11.10 17.51
#